data_AF-A0A3N5R2Q4-F1
#
_entry.id   AF-A0A3N5R2Q4-F1
#
_cell.length_a   1.000
_cell.length_b   1.000
_cell.length_c   1.000
_cell.angle_alpha   90.00
_cell.angle_beta   90.00
_cell.angle_gamma   90.00
#
_symmetry.space_group_name_H-M   'P 1'
#
loop_
_entity.id
_entity.type
_entity.pdbx_description
1 polymer ?
#
loop_
_entity_poly.entity_id
_entity_poly.type
_entity_poly.pdbx_seq_one_letter_code
_entity_poly.pdbx_strand_id
1 'polypeptide(L)'
;MELISAKKKIIESFILHKNKILLFLKILIAGGLLSYIISSIKLSEILIALENADYILILAAFMLVIPNIYLQYLKWHLTCKSILNVDDKEKVFYSLFQGFAAGAFTPFRIGEYFGRAFLFKDKTLMQITIATLVDKIFPLIILAFVGALSSIIFIYFFHAVSFYLAASLFIVVFVLFYLFVQLL
;
A
#
# COMPACT_ATOMS: atom_id res chain seq x y z
N MET A 1 -29.36 35.70 -33.92
CA MET A 1 -28.34 36.32 -33.04
C MET A 1 -28.48 35.86 -31.57
N GLU A 2 -29.70 35.71 -31.05
CA GLU A 2 -29.95 35.35 -29.63
C GLU A 2 -29.48 33.93 -29.22
N LEU A 3 -29.61 32.94 -30.10
CA LEU A 3 -29.17 31.55 -29.82
C LEU A 3 -27.65 31.42 -29.58
N ILE A 4 -26.84 32.25 -30.24
CA ILE A 4 -25.37 32.25 -30.09
C ILE A 4 -24.99 32.91 -28.75
N SER A 5 -25.70 33.97 -28.36
CA SER A 5 -25.56 34.65 -27.06
C SER A 5 -25.91 33.72 -25.89
N ALA A 6 -27.01 32.98 -25.98
CA ALA A 6 -27.43 32.02 -24.96
C ALA A 6 -26.40 30.87 -24.80
N LYS A 7 -25.91 30.32 -25.92
CA LYS A 7 -24.90 29.24 -25.91
C LYS A 7 -23.58 29.70 -25.26
N LYS A 8 -23.16 30.95 -25.52
CA LYS A 8 -21.94 31.54 -24.94
C LYS A 8 -22.06 31.74 -23.43
N LYS A 9 -23.22 32.23 -22.95
CA LYS A 9 -23.53 32.37 -21.51
C LYS A 9 -23.52 31.04 -20.76
N ILE A 10 -24.04 29.97 -21.37
CA ILE A 10 -24.05 28.62 -20.80
C ILE A 10 -22.63 28.05 -20.71
N ILE A 11 -21.80 28.28 -21.73
CA ILE A 11 -20.40 27.81 -21.73
C ILE A 11 -19.58 28.57 -20.68
N GLU A 12 -19.74 29.88 -20.57
CA GLU A 12 -19.05 30.70 -19.55
C GLU A 12 -19.47 30.31 -18.12
N SER A 13 -20.75 30.01 -17.87
CA SER A 13 -21.21 29.55 -16.55
C SER A 13 -20.68 28.16 -16.18
N PHE A 14 -20.52 27.27 -17.17
CA PHE A 14 -19.93 25.94 -17.00
C PHE A 14 -18.45 26.02 -16.67
N ILE A 15 -17.71 26.96 -17.28
CA ILE A 15 -16.30 27.23 -16.99
C ILE A 15 -16.14 27.77 -15.55
N LEU A 16 -17.02 28.69 -15.14
CA LEU A 16 -17.02 29.27 -13.78
C LEU A 16 -17.29 28.23 -12.67
N HIS A 17 -18.12 27.21 -12.95
CA HIS A 17 -18.51 26.19 -11.94
C HIS A 17 -17.86 24.81 -12.16
N LYS A 18 -16.95 24.68 -13.12
CA LYS A 18 -16.28 23.42 -13.49
C LYS A 18 -15.77 22.63 -12.28
N ASN A 19 -15.12 23.28 -11.32
CA ASN A 19 -14.58 22.61 -10.13
C ASN A 19 -15.67 22.04 -9.20
N LYS A 20 -16.80 22.76 -9.05
CA LYS A 20 -17.94 22.27 -8.25
C LYS A 20 -18.66 21.13 -8.94
N ILE A 21 -18.83 21.21 -10.27
CA ILE A 21 -19.42 20.13 -11.08
C ILE A 21 -18.53 18.89 -11.03
N LEU A 22 -17.22 19.04 -11.17
CA LEU A 22 -16.27 17.93 -11.05
C LEU A 22 -16.26 17.30 -9.66
N LEU A 23 -16.35 18.11 -8.60
CA LEU A 23 -16.44 17.61 -7.22
C LEU A 23 -17.76 16.86 -6.98
N PHE A 24 -18.88 17.38 -7.46
CA PHE A 24 -20.17 16.71 -7.40
C PHE A 24 -20.16 15.37 -8.15
N LEU A 25 -19.60 15.36 -9.37
CA LEU A 25 -19.47 14.13 -10.17
C LEU A 25 -18.61 13.08 -9.45
N LYS A 26 -17.48 13.49 -8.85
CA LYS A 26 -16.62 12.59 -8.05
C LYS A 26 -17.35 11.99 -6.86
N ILE A 27 -18.11 12.80 -6.12
CA ILE A 27 -18.90 12.34 -4.97
C ILE A 27 -19.98 11.36 -5.45
N LEU A 28 -20.65 11.66 -6.56
CA LEU A 28 -21.70 10.80 -7.12
C LEU A 28 -21.13 9.46 -7.60
N ILE A 29 -19.98 9.47 -8.27
CA ILE A 29 -19.27 8.24 -8.68
C ILE A 29 -18.83 7.43 -7.45
N ALA A 30 -18.19 8.08 -6.48
CA ALA A 30 -17.71 7.42 -5.27
C ALA A 30 -18.88 6.82 -4.45
N GLY A 31 -19.96 7.58 -4.26
CA GLY A 31 -21.16 7.13 -3.57
C GLY A 31 -21.89 6.02 -4.31
N GLY A 32 -21.98 6.11 -5.65
CA GLY A 32 -22.54 5.06 -6.49
C GLY A 32 -21.74 3.76 -6.42
N LEU A 33 -20.41 3.84 -6.50
CA LEU A 33 -19.52 2.69 -6.35
C LEU A 33 -19.62 2.08 -4.95
N LEU A 34 -19.63 2.89 -3.89
CA LEU A 34 -19.83 2.41 -2.52
C LEU A 34 -21.17 1.71 -2.36
N SER A 35 -22.26 2.30 -2.85
CA SER A 35 -23.59 1.69 -2.82
C SER A 35 -23.64 0.37 -3.58
N TYR A 36 -23.00 0.30 -4.75
CA TYR A 36 -22.89 -0.92 -5.54
C TYR A 36 -22.12 -2.01 -4.78
N ILE A 37 -20.97 -1.68 -4.18
CA ILE A 37 -20.17 -2.62 -3.39
C ILE A 37 -20.99 -3.13 -2.20
N ILE A 38 -21.61 -2.23 -1.43
CA ILE A 38 -22.40 -2.61 -0.25
C ILE A 38 -23.59 -3.51 -0.64
N SER A 39 -24.27 -3.18 -1.74
CA SER A 39 -25.40 -3.97 -2.23
C SER A 39 -24.99 -5.33 -2.80
N SER A 40 -23.72 -5.46 -3.22
CA SER A 40 -23.15 -6.72 -3.71
C SER A 40 -22.69 -7.66 -2.59
N ILE A 41 -22.61 -7.18 -1.35
CA ILE A 41 -22.21 -7.99 -0.19
C ILE A 41 -23.42 -8.75 0.33
N LYS A 42 -23.37 -10.08 0.25
CA LYS A 42 -24.36 -10.96 0.87
C LYS A 42 -23.94 -11.27 2.31
N LEU A 43 -24.58 -10.61 3.27
CA LEU A 43 -24.31 -10.79 4.70
C LEU A 43 -24.46 -12.25 5.16
N SER A 44 -25.38 -13.01 4.55
CA SER A 44 -25.57 -14.43 4.85
C SER A 44 -24.33 -15.26 4.52
N GLU A 45 -23.66 -15.01 3.41
CA GLU A 45 -22.43 -15.74 3.03
C GLU A 45 -21.30 -15.45 4.03
N ILE A 46 -21.21 -14.23 4.57
CA ILE A 46 -20.23 -13.85 5.59
C ILE A 46 -20.49 -14.60 6.91
N LEU A 47 -21.75 -14.65 7.35
CA LEU A 47 -22.12 -15.34 8.60
C LEU A 47 -21.84 -16.85 8.49
N ILE A 48 -22.19 -17.46 7.36
CA ILE A 48 -21.90 -18.88 7.10
C ILE A 48 -20.38 -19.11 7.07
N ALA A 49 -19.60 -18.22 6.45
CA ALA A 49 -18.14 -18.34 6.43
C ALA A 49 -17.51 -18.23 7.83
N LEU A 50 -18.06 -17.38 8.71
CA LEU A 50 -17.62 -17.25 10.10
C LEU A 50 -17.96 -18.49 10.94
N GLU A 51 -19.15 -19.06 10.74
CA GLU A 51 -19.60 -20.26 11.45
C GLU A 51 -18.78 -21.50 11.04
N ASN A 52 -18.43 -21.60 9.75
CA ASN A 52 -17.62 -22.71 9.22
C ASN A 52 -16.11 -22.44 9.29
N ALA A 53 -15.67 -21.36 9.92
CA ALA A 53 -14.27 -21.01 9.96
C ALA A 53 -13.48 -21.96 10.89
N ASP A 54 -12.31 -22.39 10.43
CA ASP A 54 -11.40 -23.16 11.26
C ASP A 54 -10.67 -22.24 12.26
N TYR A 55 -11.05 -22.34 13.53
CA TYR A 55 -10.47 -21.53 14.61
C TYR A 55 -8.97 -21.78 14.83
N ILE A 56 -8.47 -22.99 14.50
CA ILE A 56 -7.04 -23.32 14.63
C ILE A 56 -6.25 -22.55 13.57
N LEU A 57 -6.75 -22.51 12.32
CA LEU A 57 -6.12 -21.73 11.25
C LEU A 57 -6.17 -20.23 11.54
N ILE A 58 -7.28 -19.71 12.09
CA ILE A 58 -7.39 -18.32 12.51
C ILE A 58 -6.38 -18.00 13.62
N LEU A 59 -6.28 -18.86 14.64
CA LEU A 59 -5.33 -18.68 15.73
C LEU A 59 -3.88 -18.71 15.21
N ALA A 60 -3.56 -19.63 14.31
CA ALA A 60 -2.25 -19.70 13.68
C ALA A 60 -1.94 -18.41 12.89
N ALA A 61 -2.89 -17.90 12.10
CA ALA A 61 -2.75 -16.65 11.38
C ALA A 61 -2.58 -15.45 12.32
N PHE A 62 -3.32 -15.41 13.43
CA PHE A 62 -3.18 -14.37 14.45
C PHE A 62 -1.81 -14.41 15.12
N MET A 63 -1.30 -15.61 15.43
CA MET A 63 0.03 -15.78 16.00
C MET A 63 1.14 -15.29 15.08
N LEU A 64 0.95 -15.36 13.75
CA LEU A 64 1.89 -14.81 12.76
C LEU A 64 1.97 -13.27 12.77
N VAL A 65 1.01 -12.56 13.38
CA VAL A 65 1.07 -11.10 13.52
C VAL A 65 2.23 -10.68 14.42
N ILE A 66 2.53 -11.44 15.47
CA ILE A 66 3.61 -11.13 16.42
C ILE A 66 4.99 -11.10 15.73
N PRO A 67 5.45 -12.19 15.06
CA PRO A 67 6.71 -12.15 14.33
C PRO A 67 6.68 -11.14 13.19
N ASN A 68 5.52 -10.92 12.56
CA ASN A 68 5.39 -9.90 11.51
C ASN A 68 5.69 -8.48 12.02
N ILE A 69 5.07 -8.07 13.14
CA ILE A 69 5.32 -6.76 13.75
C ILE A 69 6.76 -6.68 14.26
N TYR A 70 7.29 -7.74 14.85
CA TYR A 70 8.67 -7.77 15.34
C TYR A 70 9.69 -7.56 14.20
N LEU A 71 9.51 -8.22 13.05
CA LEU A 71 10.35 -8.00 11.87
C LEU A 71 10.24 -6.57 11.33
N GLN A 72 9.03 -5.99 11.34
CA GLN A 72 8.85 -4.58 10.98
C GLN A 72 9.58 -3.64 11.94
N TYR A 73 9.58 -3.94 13.24
CA TYR A 73 10.33 -3.21 14.24
C TYR A 73 11.84 -3.31 14.01
N LEU A 74 12.38 -4.51 13.81
CA LEU A 74 13.82 -4.69 13.58
C LEU A 74 14.30 -3.90 12.36
N LYS A 75 13.55 -3.97 11.26
CA LYS A 75 13.83 -3.21 10.05
C LYS A 75 13.78 -1.70 10.32
N TRP A 76 12.72 -1.21 10.98
CA TRP A 76 12.60 0.20 11.29
C TRP A 76 13.73 0.69 12.21
N HIS A 77 14.13 -0.12 13.19
CA HIS A 77 15.26 0.17 14.06
C HIS A 77 16.58 0.28 13.31
N LEU A 78 16.85 -0.63 12.37
CA LEU A 78 18.02 -0.55 11.50
C LEU A 78 18.00 0.74 10.66
N THR A 79 16.86 1.11 10.11
CA THR A 79 16.71 2.35 9.34
C THR A 79 16.90 3.59 10.22
N CYS A 80 16.32 3.64 11.41
CA CYS A 80 16.52 4.74 12.36
C CYS A 80 17.98 4.86 12.78
N LYS A 81 18.66 3.74 13.03
CA LYS A 81 20.08 3.72 13.38
C LYS A 81 20.95 4.25 12.23
N SER A 82 20.70 3.79 11.01
CA SER A 82 21.54 4.13 9.84
C SER A 82 21.28 5.52 9.26
N ILE A 83 20.03 6.00 9.27
CA ILE A 83 19.64 7.25 8.58
C ILE A 83 19.40 8.38 9.58
N LEU A 84 18.78 8.08 10.72
CA LEU A 84 18.42 9.08 11.72
C LEU A 84 19.47 9.17 12.85
N ASN A 85 20.43 8.24 12.92
CA ASN A 85 21.37 8.11 14.05
C ASN A 85 20.64 7.98 15.40
N VAL A 86 19.57 7.17 15.45
CA VAL A 86 18.81 6.89 16.67
C VAL A 86 18.86 5.39 16.97
N ASP A 87 19.45 5.03 18.11
CA ASP A 87 19.59 3.63 18.58
C ASP A 87 18.68 3.29 19.78
N ASP A 88 17.80 4.21 20.17
CA ASP A 88 16.85 4.01 21.26
C ASP A 88 15.72 3.05 20.82
N LYS A 89 15.78 1.82 21.34
CA LYS A 89 14.85 0.73 21.01
C LYS A 89 13.40 1.05 21.38
N GLU A 90 13.18 1.60 22.57
CA GLU A 90 11.83 1.92 23.05
C GLU A 90 11.23 3.05 22.22
N LYS A 91 12.01 4.12 22.01
CA LYS A 91 11.59 5.26 21.17
C LYS A 91 11.25 4.81 19.75
N VAL A 92 12.07 3.95 19.15
CA VAL A 92 11.79 3.38 17.82
C VAL A 92 10.53 2.52 17.81
N PHE A 93 10.33 1.69 18.84
CA PHE A 93 9.14 0.85 18.97
C PHE A 93 7.87 1.70 19.06
N TYR A 94 7.84 2.69 19.95
CA TYR A 94 6.68 3.59 20.06
C TYR A 94 6.44 4.41 18.79
N SER A 95 7.52 4.87 18.12
CA SER A 95 7.42 5.54 16.82
C SER A 95 6.76 4.65 15.76
N LEU A 96 7.09 3.35 15.73
CA LEU A 96 6.46 2.40 14.81
C LEU A 96 4.95 2.30 15.04
N PHE A 97 4.51 2.14 16.28
CA PHE A 97 3.09 2.02 16.63
C PHE A 97 2.32 3.32 16.40
N GLN A 98 2.91 4.48 16.69
CA GLN A 98 2.32 5.78 16.33
C GLN A 98 2.16 5.92 14.81
N GLY A 99 3.15 5.45 14.05
CA GLY A 99 3.08 5.32 12.60
C GLY A 99 1.93 4.42 12.14
N PHE A 100 1.76 3.25 12.74
CA PHE A 100 0.66 2.34 12.40
C PHE A 100 -0.71 2.94 12.69
N ALA A 101 -0.90 3.55 13.87
CA ALA A 101 -2.14 4.22 14.22
C ALA A 101 -2.46 5.35 13.23
N ALA A 102 -1.52 6.26 13.00
CA ALA A 102 -1.73 7.38 12.07
C ALA A 102 -1.94 6.90 10.62
N GLY A 103 -1.23 5.85 10.20
CA GLY A 103 -1.40 5.24 8.88
C GLY A 103 -2.75 4.57 8.68
N ALA A 104 -3.31 3.93 9.71
CA ALA A 104 -4.60 3.24 9.64
C ALA A 104 -5.78 4.20 9.43
N PHE A 105 -5.72 5.40 10.04
CA PHE A 105 -6.79 6.39 9.95
C PHE A 105 -6.66 7.37 8.77
N THR A 106 -5.59 7.28 7.97
CA THR A 106 -5.32 8.23 6.88
C THR A 106 -5.38 7.59 5.50
N PRO A 107 -5.89 8.31 4.48
CA PRO A 107 -5.89 7.80 3.11
C PRO A 107 -4.45 7.56 2.63
N PHE A 108 -4.25 6.48 1.87
CA PHE A 108 -2.94 6.05 1.38
C PHE A 108 -1.86 5.87 2.46
N ARG A 109 -2.26 5.73 3.74
CA ARG A 109 -1.35 5.63 4.90
C ARG A 109 -0.37 6.81 5.02
N ILE A 110 -0.73 7.99 4.50
CA ILE A 110 0.13 9.19 4.55
C ILE A 110 0.41 9.63 6.00
N GLY A 111 -0.50 9.32 6.92
CA GLY A 111 -0.30 9.57 8.35
C GLY A 111 0.85 8.80 8.96
N GLU A 112 1.29 7.67 8.38
CA GLU A 112 2.40 6.88 8.90
C GLU A 112 3.70 7.69 8.97
N TYR A 113 3.92 8.59 8.01
CA TYR A 113 5.08 9.47 7.95
C TYR A 113 5.09 10.49 9.10
N PHE A 114 3.94 11.10 9.40
CA PHE A 114 3.78 12.04 10.51
C PHE A 114 3.75 11.33 11.87
N GLY A 115 3.10 10.17 11.96
CA GLY A 115 3.00 9.38 13.17
C GLY A 115 4.38 8.90 13.64
N ARG A 116 5.22 8.41 12.73
CA ARG A 116 6.61 8.03 13.05
C ARG A 116 7.46 9.23 13.49
N ALA A 117 7.16 10.43 12.96
CA ALA A 117 7.90 11.64 13.26
C ALA A 117 7.66 12.21 14.66
N PHE A 118 6.50 11.93 15.24
CA PHE A 118 6.06 12.57 16.49
C PHE A 118 7.05 12.39 17.66
N LEU A 119 7.70 11.23 17.73
CA LEU A 119 8.67 10.92 18.79
C LEU A 119 10.08 11.48 18.52
N PHE A 120 10.40 11.83 17.28
CA PHE A 120 11.73 12.31 16.86
C PHE A 120 11.74 13.83 16.71
N LYS A 121 11.50 14.55 17.83
CA LYS A 121 11.46 16.02 17.86
C LYS A 121 12.76 16.69 17.42
N ASP A 122 13.87 15.97 17.53
CA ASP A 122 15.21 16.40 17.15
C ASP A 122 15.53 16.19 15.65
N LYS A 123 14.62 15.58 14.88
CA LYS A 123 14.78 15.31 13.44
C LYS A 123 13.78 16.10 12.62
N THR A 124 14.18 16.46 11.41
CA THR A 124 13.27 17.13 10.49
C THR A 124 12.28 16.14 9.89
N LEU A 125 11.05 16.59 9.59
CA LEU A 125 10.03 15.76 8.92
C LEU A 125 10.56 15.14 7.62
N MET A 126 11.40 15.86 6.89
CA MET A 126 12.02 15.38 5.66
C MET A 126 12.92 14.16 5.93
N GLN A 127 13.78 14.19 6.95
CA GLN A 127 14.64 13.07 7.30
C GLN A 127 13.83 11.81 7.66
N ILE A 128 12.78 11.97 8.45
CA ILE A 128 11.90 10.86 8.84
C ILE A 128 11.11 10.34 7.64
N THR A 129 10.71 11.22 6.73
CA THR A 129 10.03 10.84 5.49
C THR A 129 10.93 10.01 4.60
N ILE A 130 12.18 10.43 4.39
CA ILE A 130 13.18 9.67 3.62
C ILE A 130 13.46 8.32 4.29
N ALA A 131 13.64 8.30 5.62
CA ALA A 131 13.83 7.07 6.36
C ALA A 131 12.63 6.11 6.20
N THR A 132 11.40 6.64 6.30
CA THR A 132 10.18 5.84 6.11
C THR A 132 10.03 5.35 4.67
N LEU A 133 10.42 6.16 3.68
CA LEU A 133 10.43 5.75 2.27
C LEU A 133 11.41 4.59 2.06
N VAL A 134 12.63 4.70 2.58
CA VAL A 134 13.64 3.64 2.56
C VAL A 134 13.09 2.37 3.23
N ASP A 135 12.49 2.49 4.41
CA ASP A 135 11.86 1.38 5.13
C ASP A 135 10.83 0.62 4.28
N LYS A 136 10.16 1.28 3.33
CA LYS A 136 9.10 0.70 2.48
C LYS A 136 9.61 0.22 1.13
N ILE A 137 10.56 0.92 0.51
CA ILE A 137 11.09 0.60 -0.82
C ILE A 137 11.84 -0.73 -0.80
N PHE A 138 12.69 -0.97 0.20
CA PHE A 138 13.47 -2.22 0.27
C PHE A 138 12.61 -3.48 0.32
N PRO A 139 11.60 -3.59 1.21
CA PRO A 139 10.67 -4.72 1.18
C PRO A 139 9.88 -4.83 -0.11
N LEU A 140 9.52 -3.70 -0.74
CA LEU A 140 8.77 -3.71 -2.00
C LEU A 140 9.60 -4.31 -3.15
N ILE A 141 10.89 -3.98 -3.23
CA ILE A 141 11.83 -4.54 -4.21
C ILE A 141 11.96 -6.06 -4.00
N ILE A 142 12.18 -6.49 -2.76
CA ILE A 142 12.30 -7.91 -2.42
C ILE A 142 10.98 -8.65 -2.73
N LEU A 143 9.84 -8.06 -2.38
CA LEU A 143 8.52 -8.63 -2.64
C LEU A 143 8.26 -8.78 -4.14
N ALA A 144 8.59 -7.77 -4.95
CA ALA A 144 8.44 -7.82 -6.40
C ALA A 144 9.30 -8.94 -7.01
N PHE A 145 10.55 -9.07 -6.55
CA PHE A 145 11.46 -10.11 -7.02
C PHE A 145 11.00 -11.52 -6.63
N VAL A 146 10.75 -11.76 -5.34
CA VAL A 146 10.28 -13.06 -4.84
C VAL A 146 8.92 -13.41 -5.41
N GLY A 147 8.03 -12.42 -5.57
CA GLY A 147 6.72 -12.58 -6.20
C GLY A 147 6.83 -12.99 -7.67
N ALA A 148 7.76 -12.39 -8.42
CA ALA A 148 8.02 -12.79 -9.81
C ALA A 148 8.54 -14.22 -9.90
N LEU A 149 9.51 -14.61 -9.05
CA LEU A 149 10.01 -15.98 -8.99
C LEU A 149 8.89 -16.97 -8.65
N SER A 150 8.08 -16.65 -7.64
CA SER A 150 6.96 -17.50 -7.20
C SER A 150 5.90 -17.65 -8.29
N SER A 151 5.64 -16.60 -9.08
CA SER A 151 4.71 -16.63 -10.21
C SER A 151 5.19 -17.56 -11.33
N ILE A 152 6.50 -17.56 -11.63
CA ILE A 152 7.09 -18.48 -12.61
C ILE A 152 6.93 -19.93 -12.15
N ILE A 153 7.26 -20.21 -10.88
CA ILE A 153 7.08 -21.53 -10.26
C ILE A 153 5.62 -21.98 -10.35
N PHE A 154 4.69 -21.10 -9.98
CA PHE A 154 3.26 -21.39 -10.03
C PHE A 154 2.80 -21.76 -11.46
N ILE A 155 3.16 -20.97 -12.46
CA ILE A 155 2.74 -21.24 -13.85
C ILE A 155 3.37 -22.54 -14.38
N TYR A 156 4.63 -22.82 -14.03
CA TYR A 156 5.29 -24.07 -14.43
C TYR A 156 4.57 -25.31 -13.88
N PHE A 157 4.22 -25.31 -12.59
CA PHE A 157 3.57 -26.47 -11.95
C PHE A 157 2.09 -26.60 -12.27
N PHE A 158 1.35 -25.50 -12.42
CA PHE A 158 -0.11 -25.54 -12.55
C PHE A 158 -0.64 -25.36 -13.97
N HIS A 159 0.17 -24.86 -14.92
CA HIS A 159 -0.27 -24.58 -16.29
C HIS A 159 0.55 -25.31 -17.37
N ALA A 160 1.33 -26.33 -16.98
CA ALA A 160 2.11 -27.18 -17.88
C ALA A 160 3.00 -26.40 -18.88
N VAL A 161 3.56 -25.28 -18.43
CA VAL A 161 4.45 -24.45 -19.26
C VAL A 161 5.76 -25.18 -19.54
N SER A 162 6.27 -25.03 -20.77
CA SER A 162 7.52 -25.65 -21.19
C SER A 162 8.70 -25.20 -20.31
N PHE A 163 9.60 -26.14 -20.02
CA PHE A 163 10.80 -25.86 -19.22
C PHE A 163 11.63 -24.70 -19.80
N TYR A 164 11.76 -24.64 -21.13
CA TYR A 164 12.50 -23.57 -21.80
C TYR A 164 11.91 -22.17 -21.55
N LEU A 165 10.57 -22.06 -21.52
CA LEU A 165 9.91 -20.79 -21.23
C LEU A 165 10.06 -20.39 -19.75
N ALA A 166 9.91 -21.35 -18.84
CA ALA A 166 10.14 -21.08 -17.41
C ALA A 166 11.59 -20.65 -17.15
N ALA A 167 12.56 -21.36 -17.73
CA ALA A 167 13.99 -21.05 -17.61
C ALA A 167 14.33 -19.66 -18.18
N SER A 168 13.79 -19.29 -19.35
CA SER A 168 14.02 -17.96 -19.93
C SER A 168 13.42 -16.85 -19.07
N LEU A 169 12.23 -17.05 -18.48
CA LEU A 169 11.63 -16.09 -17.55
C LEU A 169 12.46 -15.92 -16.28
N PHE A 170 13.01 -17.00 -15.72
CA PHE A 170 13.95 -16.90 -14.60
C PHE A 170 15.15 -16.03 -14.96
N ILE A 171 15.79 -16.30 -16.10
CA ILE A 171 16.93 -15.50 -16.57
C ILE A 171 16.55 -14.02 -16.69
N VAL A 172 15.42 -13.70 -17.31
CA VAL A 172 14.95 -12.31 -17.44
C VAL A 172 14.74 -11.66 -16.06
N VAL A 173 14.07 -12.34 -15.13
CA VAL A 173 13.83 -11.80 -13.78
C VAL A 173 15.14 -11.56 -13.03
N PHE A 174 16.09 -12.50 -13.09
CA PHE A 174 17.41 -12.32 -12.47
C PHE A 174 18.21 -11.18 -13.09
N VAL A 175 18.20 -11.05 -14.43
CA VAL A 175 18.90 -9.96 -15.13
C VAL A 175 18.28 -8.61 -14.79
N LEU A 176 16.96 -8.49 -14.84
CA LEU A 176 16.27 -7.25 -14.47
C LEU A 176 16.52 -6.87 -13.01
N PHE A 177 16.50 -7.84 -12.10
CA PHE A 177 16.81 -7.60 -10.70
C PHE A 177 18.26 -7.14 -10.50
N TYR A 178 19.22 -7.80 -11.18
CA TYR A 178 20.62 -7.40 -11.14
C TYR A 178 20.84 -5.97 -11.64
N LEU A 179 20.26 -5.62 -12.79
CA LEU A 179 20.33 -4.26 -13.35
C LEU A 179 19.69 -3.23 -12.42
N PHE A 180 18.57 -3.58 -11.79
CA PHE A 180 17.89 -2.70 -10.84
C PHE A 180 18.73 -2.46 -9.58
N VAL A 181 19.37 -3.51 -9.04
CA VAL A 181 20.28 -3.38 -7.88
C VAL A 181 21.50 -2.53 -8.22
N GLN A 182 22.02 -2.62 -9.45
CA GLN A 182 23.15 -1.79 -9.88
C GLN A 182 22.81 -0.30 -10.03
N LEU A 183 21.53 0.04 -10.20
CA LEU A 183 21.05 1.41 -10.29
C LEU A 183 20.86 2.07 -8.91
N LEU A 184 20.69 1.26 -7.85
CA LEU A 184 20.41 1.70 -6.48
C LEU A 184 21.69 2.11 -5.74
#